data_AF-A0A1A7YW57-F1
#
_entry.id   AF-A0A1A7YW57-F1
#
_cell.length_a   1.000
_cell.length_b   1.000
_cell.length_c   1.000
_cell.angle_alpha   90.00
_cell.angle_beta   90.00
_cell.angle_gamma   90.00
#
_symmetry.space_group_name_H-M   'P 1'
#
loop_
_entity.id
_entity.type
_entity.pdbx_description
1 polymer ?
#
loop_
_entity_poly.entity_id
_entity_poly.type
_entity_poly.pdbx_seq_one_letter_code
_entity_poly.pdbx_strand_id
1 'polypeptide(L)'
;KRRDGSETLVSQPCLQLLANSSRKPFNKELPSGPYTGIPWQAGLKRGSALEAEGDRIVVREEGFYFVYSQVFYTDKTFTMGHVVIRWKQSVVGNEEPDVHLFRCIQSMSPKDSFNTCYTGGVVKLDVGDHLELLIPRPTAIISLDGESTFLGAFKLV
;
A
#
# COMPACT_ATOMS: atom_id res chain seq x y z
N LYS A 1 -20.11 -41.13 -21.01
CA LYS A 1 -19.25 -40.61 -19.91
C LYS A 1 -18.88 -39.17 -20.22
N ARG A 2 -19.69 -38.20 -19.79
CA ARG A 2 -19.31 -36.77 -19.83
C ARG A 2 -18.43 -36.53 -18.60
N ARG A 3 -17.23 -35.96 -18.80
CA ARG A 3 -16.38 -35.49 -17.71
C ARG A 3 -17.05 -34.25 -17.13
N ASP A 4 -17.52 -34.38 -15.90
CA ASP A 4 -17.92 -33.25 -15.07
C ASP A 4 -16.63 -32.61 -14.54
N GLY A 5 -16.09 -31.67 -15.33
CA GLY A 5 -14.96 -30.86 -14.91
C GLY A 5 -15.48 -29.77 -14.00
N SER A 6 -15.54 -30.05 -12.69
CA SER A 6 -15.66 -28.99 -11.69
C SER A 6 -14.44 -28.09 -11.83
N GLU A 7 -14.56 -26.99 -12.58
CA GLU A 7 -13.68 -25.84 -12.43
C GLU A 7 -13.88 -25.37 -10.99
N THR A 8 -12.95 -25.75 -10.12
CA THR A 8 -12.89 -25.21 -8.77
C THR A 8 -12.62 -23.72 -8.94
N LEU A 9 -13.62 -22.89 -8.64
CA LEU A 9 -13.50 -21.44 -8.62
C LEU A 9 -12.49 -21.06 -7.53
N VAL A 10 -11.22 -20.97 -7.91
CA VAL A 10 -10.16 -20.50 -7.01
C VAL A 10 -10.36 -19.00 -6.82
N SER A 11 -10.97 -18.62 -5.69
CA SER A 11 -11.14 -17.23 -5.31
C SER A 11 -9.83 -16.69 -4.76
N GLN A 12 -9.22 -15.71 -5.44
CA GLN A 12 -8.02 -15.01 -4.96
C GLN A 12 -8.39 -14.00 -3.87
N PRO A 13 -7.92 -14.16 -2.61
CA PRO A 13 -8.13 -13.15 -1.58
C PRO A 13 -7.52 -11.80 -1.98
N CYS A 14 -8.21 -10.70 -1.71
CA CYS A 14 -7.75 -9.35 -1.99
C CYS A 14 -8.28 -8.32 -0.99
N LEU A 15 -7.54 -7.23 -0.84
CA LEU A 15 -7.95 -6.05 -0.08
C LEU A 15 -7.47 -4.79 -0.81
N GLN A 16 -8.34 -3.80 -0.93
CA GLN A 16 -8.02 -2.48 -1.44
C GLN A 16 -8.45 -1.41 -0.42
N LEU A 17 -7.49 -0.57 -0.04
CA LEU A 17 -7.67 0.64 0.72
C LEU A 17 -7.78 1.84 -0.22
N LEU A 18 -8.76 2.70 0.05
CA LEU A 18 -9.00 3.94 -0.68
C LEU A 18 -8.70 5.11 0.26
N ALA A 19 -8.15 6.20 -0.26
CA ALA A 19 -7.95 7.39 0.54
C ALA A 19 -9.28 7.89 1.14
N ASN A 20 -9.23 8.34 2.39
CA ASN A 20 -10.40 8.81 3.13
C ASN A 20 -10.38 10.34 3.19
N SER A 21 -11.18 10.98 2.33
CA SER A 21 -11.33 12.44 2.26
C SER A 21 -11.98 13.08 3.49
N SER A 22 -12.60 12.29 4.38
CA SER A 22 -13.14 12.78 5.66
C SER A 22 -12.07 12.95 6.74
N ARG A 23 -10.86 12.42 6.51
CA ARG A 23 -9.71 12.48 7.43
C ARG A 23 -8.58 13.30 6.81
N LYS A 24 -7.64 13.74 7.63
CA LYS A 24 -6.45 14.47 7.17
C LYS A 24 -5.24 13.55 7.09
N PRO A 25 -4.26 13.82 6.20
CA PRO A 25 -2.94 13.21 6.28
C PRO A 25 -2.35 13.42 7.67
N PHE A 26 -1.58 12.44 8.14
CA PHE A 26 -0.99 12.43 9.48
C PHE A 26 0.52 12.32 9.39
N ASN A 27 1.22 12.87 10.39
CA ASN A 27 2.67 12.77 10.46
C ASN A 27 3.06 11.46 11.15
N LYS A 28 4.12 10.83 10.65
CA LYS A 28 4.72 9.63 11.25
C LYS A 28 6.23 9.79 11.29
N GLU A 29 6.81 9.72 12.48
CA GLU A 29 8.25 9.74 12.67
C GLU A 29 8.80 8.32 12.59
N LEU A 30 9.77 8.10 11.71
CA LEU A 30 10.56 6.87 11.60
C LEU A 30 12.03 7.20 11.88
N PRO A 31 12.88 6.20 12.21
CA PRO A 31 14.32 6.42 12.39
C PRO A 31 15.00 7.08 11.17
N SER A 32 14.46 6.85 9.97
CA SER A 32 14.90 7.44 8.70
C SER A 32 14.43 8.88 8.47
N GLY A 33 13.55 9.41 9.32
CA GLY A 33 13.04 10.78 9.28
C GLY A 33 11.52 10.89 9.31
N PRO A 34 10.99 12.10 9.06
CA PRO A 34 9.54 12.36 9.08
C PRO A 34 8.85 11.94 7.78
N TYR A 35 7.69 11.31 7.92
CA TYR A 35 6.84 10.85 6.83
C TYR A 35 5.42 11.40 6.97
N THR A 36 4.74 11.52 5.83
CA THR A 36 3.30 11.75 5.77
C THR A 36 2.59 10.41 5.50
N GLY A 37 1.68 10.04 6.39
CA GLY A 37 0.76 8.92 6.24
C GLY A 37 -0.57 9.36 5.61
N ILE A 38 -1.16 8.46 4.83
CA ILE A 38 -2.44 8.67 4.15
C ILE A 38 -3.54 8.01 4.98
N PRO A 39 -4.62 8.71 5.32
CA PRO A 39 -5.74 8.09 6.00
C PRO A 39 -6.50 7.20 5.03
N TRP A 40 -6.67 5.94 5.40
CA TRP A 40 -7.33 4.95 4.57
C TRP A 40 -8.75 4.66 5.06
N GLN A 41 -9.55 4.12 4.14
CA GLN A 41 -10.78 3.40 4.42
C GLN A 41 -10.81 2.12 3.57
N ALA A 42 -11.43 1.06 4.08
CA ALA A 42 -11.57 -0.17 3.32
C ALA A 42 -12.51 0.04 2.12
N GLY A 43 -12.04 -0.30 0.92
CA GLY A 43 -12.83 -0.42 -0.28
C GLY A 43 -13.26 -1.87 -0.51
N LEU A 44 -12.64 -2.54 -1.48
CA LEU A 44 -12.89 -3.95 -1.77
C LEU A 44 -12.18 -4.86 -0.76
N LYS A 45 -12.88 -5.84 -0.18
CA LYS A 45 -12.29 -6.96 0.59
C LYS A 45 -12.88 -8.28 0.10
N ARG A 46 -12.03 -9.27 -0.16
CA ARG A 46 -12.42 -10.64 -0.52
C ARG A 46 -11.50 -11.64 0.20
N GLY A 47 -12.10 -12.65 0.83
CA GLY A 47 -11.36 -13.70 1.53
C GLY A 47 -10.80 -13.26 2.90
N SER A 48 -10.00 -14.14 3.50
CA SER A 48 -9.44 -14.02 4.86
C SER A 48 -7.96 -13.62 4.91
N ALA A 49 -7.25 -13.70 3.79
CA ALA A 49 -5.79 -13.55 3.77
C ALA A 49 -5.28 -12.13 4.13
N LEU A 50 -6.13 -11.12 3.98
CA LEU A 50 -5.78 -9.70 4.19
C LEU A 50 -6.86 -8.99 5.00
N GLU A 51 -6.44 -8.15 5.94
CA GLU A 51 -7.33 -7.32 6.75
C GLU A 51 -6.87 -5.87 6.82
N ALA A 52 -7.83 -4.95 6.93
CA ALA A 52 -7.53 -3.55 7.18
C ALA A 52 -7.45 -3.33 8.70
N GLU A 53 -6.32 -2.82 9.19
CA GLU A 53 -6.13 -2.46 10.59
C GLU A 53 -5.58 -1.04 10.68
N GLY A 54 -6.44 -0.09 11.08
CA GLY A 54 -6.12 1.33 11.00
C GLY A 54 -5.81 1.76 9.57
N ASP A 55 -4.62 2.33 9.37
CA ASP A 55 -4.13 2.83 8.09
C ASP A 55 -3.14 1.84 7.42
N ARG A 56 -3.34 0.53 7.64
CA ARG A 56 -2.45 -0.55 7.20
C ARG A 56 -3.21 -1.77 6.70
N ILE A 57 -2.54 -2.61 5.91
CA ILE A 57 -3.01 -3.94 5.52
C ILE A 57 -2.25 -4.98 6.34
N VAL A 58 -2.96 -5.84 7.06
CA VAL A 58 -2.38 -6.94 7.84
C VAL A 58 -2.54 -8.26 7.09
N VAL A 59 -1.47 -9.05 7.05
CA VAL A 59 -1.40 -10.35 6.39
C VAL A 59 -1.82 -11.43 7.39
N ARG A 60 -2.85 -12.19 7.04
CA ARG A 60 -3.38 -13.30 7.87
C ARG A 60 -2.98 -14.67 7.37
N GLU A 61 -2.57 -14.78 6.12
CA GLU A 61 -2.11 -16.03 5.52
C GLU A 61 -0.75 -15.81 4.86
N GLU A 62 0.22 -16.71 5.07
CA GLU A 62 1.49 -16.65 4.34
C GLU A 62 1.26 -16.90 2.85
N GLY A 63 2.05 -16.23 2.00
CA GLY A 63 2.06 -16.50 0.56
C GLY A 63 2.76 -15.42 -0.25
N PHE A 64 2.64 -15.55 -1.57
CA PHE A 64 3.02 -14.50 -2.51
C PHE A 64 1.83 -13.59 -2.79
N TYR A 65 2.08 -12.29 -2.75
CA TYR A 65 1.09 -11.26 -2.96
C TYR A 65 1.55 -10.33 -4.07
N PHE A 66 0.63 -9.96 -4.95
CA PHE A 66 0.83 -8.77 -5.77
C PHE A 66 0.32 -7.57 -4.97
N VAL A 67 1.22 -6.63 -4.68
CA VAL A 67 0.93 -5.40 -3.95
C VAL A 67 1.03 -4.24 -4.93
N TYR A 68 0.10 -3.30 -4.85
CA TYR A 68 0.04 -2.15 -5.74
C TYR A 68 -0.39 -0.89 -5.00
N SER A 69 0.06 0.25 -5.47
CA SER A 69 -0.28 1.55 -4.91
C SER A 69 -0.29 2.64 -5.95
N GLN A 70 -1.16 3.63 -5.74
CA GLN A 70 -1.15 4.89 -6.46
C GLN A 70 -1.36 6.06 -5.51
N VAL A 71 -0.68 7.17 -5.75
CA VAL A 71 -0.93 8.44 -5.07
C VAL A 71 -1.00 9.56 -6.09
N PHE A 72 -2.01 10.42 -5.97
CA PHE A 72 -2.13 11.62 -6.78
C PHE A 72 -1.56 12.84 -6.02
N TYR A 73 -0.42 13.34 -6.50
CA TYR A 73 0.31 14.46 -5.90
C TYR A 73 -0.13 15.79 -6.50
N THR A 74 -0.44 16.74 -5.62
CA THR A 74 -0.68 18.14 -5.95
C THR A 74 0.34 19.10 -5.31
N ASP A 75 1.38 18.53 -4.70
CA ASP A 75 2.50 19.22 -4.06
C ASP A 75 3.50 19.77 -5.09
N LYS A 76 3.97 21.01 -4.86
CA LYS A 76 4.91 21.72 -5.74
C LYS A 76 6.38 21.41 -5.45
N THR A 77 6.67 20.62 -4.43
CA THR A 77 8.02 20.14 -4.13
C THR A 77 8.58 19.43 -5.36
N PHE A 78 9.81 19.78 -5.78
CA PHE A 78 10.40 19.38 -7.07
C PHE A 78 10.33 17.87 -7.36
N THR A 79 10.28 17.04 -6.32
CA THR A 79 10.10 15.59 -6.43
C THR A 79 9.21 15.07 -5.32
N MET A 80 8.18 14.33 -5.71
CA MET A 80 7.25 13.63 -4.85
C MET A 80 7.27 12.14 -5.11
N GLY A 81 6.80 11.37 -4.15
CA GLY A 81 6.86 9.91 -4.23
C GLY A 81 6.35 9.25 -2.96
N HIS A 82 6.25 7.94 -2.99
CA HIS A 82 5.88 7.14 -1.82
C HIS A 82 6.67 5.85 -1.80
N VAL A 83 6.71 5.23 -0.63
CA VAL A 83 7.24 3.89 -0.40
C VAL A 83 6.14 3.00 0.15
N VAL A 84 6.11 1.75 -0.33
CA VAL A 84 5.33 0.67 0.29
C VAL A 84 6.27 -0.09 1.20
N ILE A 85 5.97 -0.10 2.49
CA ILE A 85 6.80 -0.67 3.54
C ILE A 85 6.14 -1.94 4.04
N ARG A 86 6.92 -3.03 4.11
CA ARG A 86 6.60 -4.24 4.86
C ARG A 86 7.17 -4.10 6.26
N TRP A 87 6.32 -4.19 7.24
CA TRP A 87 6.72 -4.31 8.63
C TRP A 87 6.66 -5.78 9.04
N LYS A 88 7.81 -6.34 9.38
CA LYS A 88 7.94 -7.76 9.72
C LYS A 88 7.37 -8.02 11.11
N GLN A 89 6.53 -9.06 11.23
CA GLN A 89 6.07 -9.51 12.55
C GLN A 89 7.23 -10.11 13.38
N SER A 90 8.14 -10.81 12.71
CA SER A 90 9.31 -11.45 13.32
C SER A 90 10.59 -10.95 12.64
N VAL A 91 11.55 -10.50 13.45
CA VAL A 91 12.85 -10.02 13.00
C VAL A 91 13.91 -10.98 13.50
N VAL A 92 14.84 -11.38 12.63
CA VAL A 92 15.91 -12.32 12.98
C VAL A 92 17.24 -11.57 12.94
N GLY A 93 18.04 -11.71 14.01
CA GLY A 93 19.37 -11.10 14.09
C GLY A 93 19.32 -9.57 14.06
N ASN A 94 20.02 -8.98 13.09
CA ASN A 94 20.15 -7.53 12.91
C ASN A 94 19.34 -6.99 11.71
N GLU A 95 18.35 -7.74 11.24
CA GLU A 95 17.45 -7.28 10.18
C GLU A 95 16.64 -6.06 10.63
N GLU A 96 16.34 -5.17 9.68
CA GLU A 96 15.43 -4.04 9.93
C GLU A 96 13.98 -4.54 10.05
N PRO A 97 13.20 -4.02 11.01
CA PRO A 97 11.80 -4.39 11.16
C PRO A 97 10.94 -3.87 10.00
N ASP A 98 11.33 -2.75 9.38
CA ASP A 98 10.70 -2.16 8.21
C ASP A 98 11.55 -2.37 6.95
N VAL A 99 10.93 -2.92 5.90
CA VAL A 99 11.56 -3.17 4.61
C VAL A 99 10.81 -2.41 3.53
N HIS A 100 11.50 -1.51 2.83
CA HIS A 100 10.94 -0.81 1.67
C HIS A 100 10.84 -1.76 0.47
N LEU A 101 9.61 -2.13 0.09
CA LEU A 101 9.35 -3.04 -1.01
C LEU A 101 9.42 -2.34 -2.37
N PHE A 102 8.61 -1.30 -2.53
CA PHE A 102 8.44 -0.58 -3.78
C PHE A 102 8.50 0.92 -3.54
N ARG A 103 9.05 1.65 -4.50
CA ARG A 103 9.15 3.11 -4.45
C ARG A 103 8.69 3.70 -5.77
N CYS A 104 7.86 4.73 -5.67
CA CYS A 104 7.42 5.52 -6.80
C CYS A 104 7.94 6.95 -6.64
N ILE A 105 8.43 7.56 -7.72
CA ILE A 105 8.94 8.94 -7.73
C ILE A 105 8.44 9.66 -8.98
N GLN A 106 8.00 10.90 -8.82
CA GLN A 106 7.66 11.82 -9.91
C GLN A 106 8.34 13.17 -9.70
N SER A 107 8.84 13.73 -10.80
CA SER A 107 9.23 15.13 -10.87
C SER A 107 7.97 16.00 -10.96
N MET A 108 7.93 17.11 -10.22
CA MET A 108 6.76 17.98 -10.16
C MET A 108 7.05 19.32 -10.83
N SER A 109 6.08 19.84 -11.58
CA SER A 109 6.14 21.18 -12.16
C SER A 109 5.82 22.24 -11.10
N PRO A 110 6.62 23.30 -10.95
CA PRO A 110 6.34 24.37 -9.98
C PRO A 110 5.05 25.16 -10.31
N LYS A 111 4.57 25.07 -11.55
CA LYS A 111 3.34 25.73 -12.02
C LYS A 111 2.12 24.83 -11.82
N ASP A 112 2.16 23.65 -12.44
CA ASP A 112 1.04 22.72 -12.54
C ASP A 112 1.45 21.34 -12.01
N SER A 113 1.33 21.15 -10.70
CA SER A 113 1.65 19.89 -10.02
C SER A 113 0.42 19.00 -9.97
N PHE A 114 0.25 18.13 -10.97
CA PHE A 114 -0.88 17.18 -11.02
C PHE A 114 -0.41 15.82 -11.58
N ASN A 115 0.34 15.06 -10.77
CA ASN A 115 0.90 13.78 -11.19
C ASN A 115 0.39 12.63 -10.33
N THR A 116 -0.07 11.56 -10.97
CA THR A 116 -0.21 10.26 -10.31
C THR A 116 1.12 9.51 -10.37
N CYS A 117 1.42 8.77 -9.32
CA CYS A 117 2.55 7.83 -9.31
C CYS A 117 2.01 6.46 -8.92
N TYR A 118 2.12 5.47 -9.81
CA TYR A 118 1.73 4.09 -9.58
C TYR A 118 2.96 3.19 -9.46
N THR A 119 2.94 2.23 -8.53
CA THR A 119 3.93 1.15 -8.47
C THR A 119 3.27 -0.13 -7.99
N GLY A 120 3.85 -1.28 -8.32
CA GLY A 120 3.39 -2.57 -7.83
C GLY A 120 4.36 -3.69 -8.18
N GLY A 121 4.23 -4.81 -7.48
CA GLY A 121 5.10 -5.95 -7.65
C GLY A 121 4.70 -7.13 -6.77
N VAL A 122 5.36 -8.27 -7.00
CA VAL A 122 5.14 -9.50 -6.25
C VAL A 122 6.11 -9.58 -5.07
N VAL A 123 5.59 -9.89 -3.89
CA VAL A 123 6.38 -10.04 -2.66
C VAL A 123 5.88 -11.26 -1.86
N LYS A 124 6.80 -11.95 -1.18
CA LYS A 124 6.43 -12.96 -0.18
C LYS A 124 6.16 -12.27 1.16
N LEU A 125 4.99 -12.53 1.75
CA LEU A 125 4.59 -12.00 3.04
C LEU A 125 4.25 -13.13 4.00
N ASP A 126 4.62 -12.95 5.26
CA ASP A 126 4.41 -13.91 6.34
C ASP A 126 3.21 -13.47 7.20
N VAL A 127 2.62 -14.41 7.94
CA VAL A 127 1.49 -14.13 8.82
C VAL A 127 1.89 -13.10 9.89
N GLY A 128 1.07 -12.07 10.05
CA GLY A 128 1.28 -10.98 11.00
C GLY A 128 2.04 -9.78 10.41
N ASP A 129 2.67 -9.93 9.25
CA ASP A 129 3.26 -8.78 8.57
C ASP A 129 2.20 -7.73 8.26
N HIS A 130 2.61 -6.47 8.21
CA HIS A 130 1.73 -5.40 7.73
C HIS A 130 2.38 -4.55 6.65
N LEU A 131 1.55 -4.18 5.67
CA LEU A 131 1.89 -3.26 4.60
C LEU A 131 1.37 -1.87 4.95
N GLU A 132 2.23 -0.87 4.76
CA GLU A 132 1.89 0.53 4.96
C GLU A 132 2.49 1.36 3.82
N LEU A 133 1.75 2.39 3.38
CA LEU A 133 2.24 3.34 2.40
C LEU A 133 2.53 4.67 3.08
N LEU A 134 3.77 5.14 2.95
CA LEU A 134 4.21 6.41 3.50
C LEU A 134 4.88 7.28 2.43
N ILE A 135 4.74 8.60 2.59
CA ILE A 135 5.40 9.61 1.75
C ILE A 135 6.59 10.16 2.53
N PRO A 136 7.84 10.07 2.04
CA PRO A 136 9.05 10.54 2.74
C PRO A 136 9.20 12.07 2.68
N ARG A 137 8.19 12.77 3.21
CA ARG A 137 8.10 14.22 3.36
C ARG A 137 7.40 14.54 4.68
N PRO A 138 7.85 15.57 5.43
CA PRO A 138 7.18 16.01 6.66
C PRO A 138 5.73 16.46 6.42
N THR A 139 5.48 17.06 5.26
CA THR A 139 4.14 17.49 4.81
C THR A 139 4.03 17.20 3.32
N ALA A 140 2.98 16.49 2.91
CA ALA A 140 2.71 16.22 1.50
C ALA A 140 1.29 16.68 1.14
N ILE A 141 1.18 17.41 0.02
CA ILE A 141 -0.12 17.78 -0.55
C ILE A 141 -0.52 16.75 -1.61
N ILE A 142 -1.60 16.02 -1.32
CA ILE A 142 -2.11 14.94 -2.17
C ILE A 142 -3.64 15.02 -2.30
N SER A 143 -4.18 14.41 -3.35
CA SER A 143 -5.62 14.14 -3.41
C SER A 143 -5.98 12.97 -2.49
N LEU A 144 -7.04 13.16 -1.70
CA LEU A 144 -7.66 12.10 -0.91
C LEU A 144 -8.90 11.49 -1.59
N ASP A 145 -9.00 11.65 -2.90
CA ASP A 145 -9.99 10.93 -3.70
C ASP A 145 -9.55 9.48 -3.89
N GLY A 146 -10.40 8.55 -3.47
CA GLY A 146 -10.16 7.11 -3.50
C GLY A 146 -9.95 6.53 -4.90
N GLU A 147 -10.45 7.18 -5.96
CA GLU A 147 -10.19 6.76 -7.34
C GLU A 147 -8.75 7.09 -7.79
N SER A 148 -8.13 8.09 -7.17
CA SER A 148 -6.81 8.60 -7.55
C SER A 148 -5.68 8.15 -6.61
N THR A 149 -6.01 7.87 -5.34
CA THR A 149 -5.07 7.50 -4.28
C THR A 149 -5.55 6.24 -3.55
N PHE A 150 -4.81 5.14 -3.69
CA PHE A 150 -5.18 3.83 -3.17
C PHE A 150 -3.95 2.93 -2.89
N LEU A 151 -4.14 1.94 -2.02
CA LEU A 151 -3.19 0.87 -1.71
C LEU A 151 -3.94 -0.46 -1.73
N GLY A 152 -3.41 -1.49 -2.37
CA GLY A 152 -4.06 -2.80 -2.37
C GLY A 152 -3.10 -3.96 -2.50
N ALA A 153 -3.61 -5.14 -2.21
CA ALA A 153 -2.90 -6.39 -2.37
C ALA A 153 -3.87 -7.53 -2.71
N PHE A 154 -3.41 -8.50 -3.47
CA PHE A 154 -4.10 -9.78 -3.65
C PHE A 154 -3.14 -10.96 -3.60
N LYS A 155 -3.61 -12.06 -3.03
CA LYS A 155 -2.82 -13.30 -2.88
C LYS A 155 -2.79 -14.05 -4.20
N LEU A 156 -1.60 -14.49 -4.60
CA LEU A 156 -1.40 -15.36 -5.74
C LEU A 156 -1.75 -16.80 -5.35
N VAL A 157 -2.33 -17.54 -6.30
CA VAL A 157 -2.81 -18.93 -6.15
C VAL A 157 -2.09 -19.86 -7.10
#